data_AF-A0A962HPI9-F1
#
_entry.id   AF-A0A962HPI9-F1
#
_cell.length_a   1.000
_cell.length_b   1.000
_cell.length_c   1.000
_cell.angle_alpha   90.00
_cell.angle_beta   90.00
_cell.angle_gamma   90.00
#
_symmetry.space_group_name_H-M   'P 1'
#
loop_
_entity.id
_entity.type
_entity.pdbx_description
1 polymer ?
#
loop_
_entity_poly.entity_id
_entity_poly.type
_entity_poly.pdbx_seq_one_letter_code
_entity_poly.pdbx_strand_id
1 'polypeptide(L)'
;MFADIILIIYLLGLLAGLIYLGQGLLRLLGGIGMPPEQRILLAAALMALLAFIGALYGFRINAWRETRNLPATTTATAGSPAGTQPAPANAASSPQLGNTPSPPPVTAAMQSAPATAPTPLSEQEQLHVFEEKYFPELYTQRRYLYQDIKNLEAQANRISILAQEAPKQRALLRELYDSTLGSYHKLQAHYQAANRQLMEFWVHYRTGDPDYATTRFEPVAERLAALTQDVRADRVDRQARETAILQQYLERATRLFQSQHIPAYLAGKITSYSTRNRQRLQEWVSRQASNDMDERLETLQQQRRQILTGISQLRQYMQQLPVLRPRLEQTLRQWNAALEANHYAEYRLLNGVELAWLPEQLQMEPARSILDRFRRTLFTETGPVSHYAGQMFEKAREAYRPEKPQN
;
A
#
# COMPACT_ATOMS: atom_id res chain seq x y z
N MET A 1 -19.46 -15.82 14.87
CA MET A 1 -19.48 -16.93 15.85
C MET A 1 -18.09 -17.41 16.26
N PHE A 2 -17.30 -18.10 15.42
CA PHE A 2 -16.00 -18.63 15.89
C PHE A 2 -15.01 -17.52 16.30
N ALA A 3 -15.06 -16.37 15.63
CA ALA A 3 -14.23 -15.20 15.96
C ALA A 3 -14.59 -14.57 17.31
N ASP A 4 -15.88 -14.50 17.64
CA ASP A 4 -16.40 -13.93 18.89
C ASP A 4 -15.99 -14.79 20.10
N ILE A 5 -16.03 -16.12 19.93
CA ILE A 5 -15.58 -17.08 20.94
C ILE A 5 -14.10 -16.88 21.28
N ILE A 6 -13.24 -16.68 20.28
CA ILE A 6 -11.80 -16.46 20.52
C ILE A 6 -11.55 -15.13 21.27
N LEU A 7 -12.33 -14.08 20.99
CA LEU A 7 -12.23 -12.81 21.71
C LEU A 7 -12.62 -12.97 23.18
N ILE A 8 -13.70 -13.71 23.45
CA ILE A 8 -14.15 -14.01 24.81
C ILE A 8 -13.09 -14.81 25.58
N ILE A 9 -12.50 -15.83 24.95
CA ILE A 9 -11.42 -16.63 25.56
C ILE A 9 -10.20 -15.75 25.87
N TYR A 10 -9.85 -14.82 24.97
CA TYR A 10 -8.75 -13.88 25.19
C TYR A 10 -9.02 -12.94 26.37
N LEU A 11 -10.23 -12.38 26.48
CA LEU A 11 -10.63 -11.52 27.60
C LEU A 11 -10.60 -12.27 28.94
N LEU A 12 -11.11 -13.50 28.97
CA LEU A 12 -11.06 -14.35 30.16
C LEU A 12 -9.61 -14.69 30.55
N GLY A 13 -8.76 -15.03 29.59
CA GLY A 13 -7.34 -15.29 29.82
C GLY A 13 -6.59 -14.06 30.37
N LEU A 14 -6.90 -12.87 29.83
CA LEU A 14 -6.31 -11.61 30.28
C LEU A 14 -6.74 -11.28 31.72
N LEU A 15 -8.03 -11.46 32.05
CA LEU A 15 -8.55 -11.25 33.40
C LEU A 15 -7.90 -12.22 34.40
N ALA A 16 -7.85 -13.51 34.06
CA ALA A 16 -7.22 -14.52 34.91
C ALA A 16 -5.72 -14.24 35.11
N GLY A 17 -5.01 -13.89 34.03
CA GLY A 17 -3.59 -13.53 34.08
C GLY A 17 -3.32 -12.32 34.98
N LEU A 18 -4.16 -11.29 34.90
CA LEU A 18 -4.11 -10.12 35.78
C LEU A 18 -4.29 -10.53 37.26
N ILE A 19 -5.28 -11.37 37.57
CA ILE A 19 -5.51 -11.82 38.97
C ILE A 19 -4.29 -12.57 39.52
N TYR A 20 -3.76 -13.55 38.77
CA TYR A 20 -2.57 -14.31 39.20
C TYR A 20 -1.34 -13.42 39.36
N LEU A 21 -1.14 -12.49 38.43
CA LEU A 21 0.01 -11.57 38.47
C LEU A 21 -0.11 -10.59 39.64
N GLY A 22 -1.31 -10.06 39.92
CA GLY A 22 -1.56 -9.21 41.07
C GLY A 22 -1.27 -9.91 42.39
N GLN A 23 -1.70 -11.17 42.55
CA GLN A 23 -1.40 -11.99 43.73
C GLN A 23 0.11 -12.25 43.87
N GLY A 24 0.80 -12.58 42.77
CA GLY A 24 2.24 -12.78 42.77
C GLY A 24 3.03 -11.52 43.11
N LEU A 25 2.61 -10.37 42.57
CA LEU A 25 3.23 -9.08 42.81
C LEU A 25 3.08 -8.64 44.27
N LEU A 26 1.90 -8.83 44.87
CA LEU A 26 1.67 -8.54 46.29
C LEU A 26 2.54 -9.42 47.19
N ARG A 27 2.72 -10.70 46.85
CA ARG A 27 3.64 -11.60 47.58
C ARG A 27 5.10 -11.15 47.45
N LEU A 28 5.52 -10.75 46.26
CA LEU A 28 6.90 -10.31 45.98
C LEU A 28 7.21 -8.99 46.70
N LEU A 29 6.32 -8.00 46.61
CA LEU A 29 6.41 -6.74 47.37
C LEU A 29 6.35 -6.97 48.88
N GLY A 30 5.72 -8.06 49.30
CA GLY A 30 5.75 -8.64 50.63
C GLY A 30 7.15 -8.71 51.25
N GLY A 31 8.12 -9.16 50.45
CA GLY A 31 9.50 -9.42 50.88
C GLY A 31 10.42 -8.19 50.93
N ILE A 32 10.00 -7.04 50.38
CA ILE A 32 10.86 -5.86 50.19
C ILE A 32 10.79 -4.87 51.37
N GLY A 33 10.01 -5.17 52.42
CA GLY A 33 9.98 -4.34 53.64
C GLY A 33 9.28 -2.98 53.48
N MET A 34 8.60 -2.71 52.36
CA MET A 34 7.81 -1.48 52.17
C MET A 34 6.64 -1.36 53.17
N PRO A 35 6.13 -0.17 53.47
CA PRO A 35 4.86 0.00 54.18
C PRO A 35 3.69 -0.61 53.39
N PRO A 36 2.67 -1.20 54.05
CA PRO A 36 1.56 -1.89 53.38
C PRO A 36 0.78 -0.98 52.41
N GLU A 37 0.60 0.29 52.75
CA GLU A 37 -0.09 1.29 51.92
C GLU A 37 0.64 1.54 50.58
N GLN A 38 1.98 1.68 50.63
CA GLN A 38 2.79 1.89 49.43
C GLN A 38 2.80 0.65 48.53
N ARG A 39 2.76 -0.56 49.11
CA ARG A 39 2.69 -1.82 48.35
C ARG A 39 1.40 -1.92 47.55
N ILE A 40 0.27 -1.58 48.17
CA ILE A 40 -1.04 -1.63 47.51
C ILE A 40 -1.11 -0.62 46.36
N LEU A 41 -0.64 0.61 46.59
CA LEU A 41 -0.60 1.65 45.54
C LEU A 41 0.29 1.25 44.36
N LEU A 42 1.50 0.74 44.63
CA LEU A 42 2.43 0.32 43.59
C LEU A 42 1.89 -0.89 42.80
N ALA A 43 1.27 -1.85 43.49
CA ALA A 43 0.64 -2.99 42.85
C ALA A 43 -0.54 -2.55 41.97
N ALA A 44 -1.39 -1.65 42.45
CA ALA A 44 -2.51 -1.11 41.68
C ALA A 44 -2.02 -0.36 40.43
N ALA A 45 -0.97 0.46 40.55
CA ALA A 45 -0.39 1.21 39.43
C ALA A 45 0.18 0.28 38.34
N LEU A 46 0.93 -0.76 38.74
CA LEU A 46 1.48 -1.75 37.80
C LEU A 46 0.38 -2.58 37.13
N MET A 47 -0.66 -2.95 37.89
CA MET A 47 -1.82 -3.66 37.37
C MET A 47 -2.60 -2.83 36.36
N ALA A 48 -2.83 -1.54 36.65
CA ALA A 48 -3.49 -0.62 35.72
C ALA A 48 -2.69 -0.44 34.43
N LEU A 49 -1.36 -0.31 34.53
CA LEU A 49 -0.47 -0.22 33.36
C LEU A 49 -0.55 -1.49 32.50
N LEU A 50 -0.48 -2.67 33.12
CA LEU A 50 -0.56 -3.94 32.40
C LEU A 50 -1.94 -4.18 31.76
N ALA A 51 -3.02 -3.80 32.45
CA ALA A 51 -4.37 -3.83 31.89
C ALA A 51 -4.49 -2.90 30.69
N PHE A 52 -3.92 -1.71 30.75
CA PHE A 52 -3.90 -0.75 29.64
C PHE A 52 -3.12 -1.29 28.43
N ILE A 53 -1.93 -1.87 28.65
CA ILE A 53 -1.14 -2.50 27.59
C ILE A 53 -1.91 -3.69 26.98
N GLY A 54 -2.54 -4.51 27.81
CA GLY A 54 -3.37 -5.63 27.37
C GLY A 54 -4.56 -5.17 26.52
N ALA A 55 -5.24 -4.10 26.91
CA ALA A 55 -6.33 -3.50 26.14
C ALA A 55 -5.85 -2.97 24.78
N LEU A 56 -4.70 -2.27 24.73
CA LEU A 56 -4.10 -1.81 23.47
C LEU A 56 -3.81 -2.96 22.51
N TYR A 57 -3.27 -4.07 23.03
CA TYR A 57 -3.06 -5.28 22.23
C TYR A 57 -4.38 -5.90 21.75
N GLY A 58 -5.40 -5.95 22.62
CA GLY A 58 -6.75 -6.39 22.28
C GLY A 58 -7.37 -5.59 21.13
N PHE A 59 -7.31 -4.26 21.20
CA PHE A 59 -7.79 -3.37 20.13
C PHE A 59 -7.06 -3.61 18.80
N ARG A 60 -5.73 -3.81 18.86
CA ARG A 60 -4.95 -4.09 17.66
C ARG A 60 -5.31 -5.43 17.02
N ILE A 61 -5.57 -6.46 17.83
CA ILE A 61 -6.03 -7.77 17.34
C ILE A 61 -7.43 -7.64 16.72
N ASN A 62 -8.33 -6.88 17.35
CA ASN A 62 -9.67 -6.66 16.82
C ASN A 62 -9.65 -5.91 15.47
N ALA A 63 -8.89 -4.80 15.39
CA ALA A 63 -8.71 -4.06 14.15
C ALA A 63 -8.10 -4.92 13.03
N TRP A 64 -7.14 -5.78 13.36
CA TRP A 64 -6.56 -6.72 12.40
C TRP A 64 -7.58 -7.75 11.88
N ARG A 65 -8.57 -8.16 12.69
CA ARG A 65 -9.63 -9.09 12.28
C ARG A 65 -10.64 -8.43 11.34
N GLU A 66 -11.06 -7.20 11.64
CA GLU A 66 -11.98 -6.44 10.78
C GLU A 66 -11.39 -6.25 9.37
N THR A 67 -10.08 -6.03 9.26
CA THR A 67 -9.41 -5.90 7.95
C THR A 67 -9.32 -7.19 7.12
N ARG A 68 -9.52 -8.38 7.71
CA ARG A 68 -9.42 -9.68 7.00
C ARG A 68 -10.76 -10.28 6.58
N ASN A 69 -11.87 -9.83 7.17
CA ASN A 69 -13.20 -10.36 6.90
C ASN A 69 -14.00 -9.54 5.88
N LEU A 70 -13.33 -8.71 5.07
CA LEU A 70 -13.94 -8.17 3.85
C LEU A 70 -14.36 -9.37 2.98
N PRO A 71 -15.64 -9.52 2.62
CA PRO A 71 -16.06 -10.63 1.77
C PRO A 71 -15.29 -10.55 0.46
N ALA A 72 -14.63 -11.65 0.09
CA ALA A 72 -14.10 -11.79 -1.25
C ALA A 72 -15.28 -11.59 -2.21
N THR A 73 -15.24 -10.51 -2.98
CA THR A 73 -16.20 -10.26 -4.05
C THR A 73 -16.10 -11.44 -5.00
N THR A 74 -17.02 -12.40 -4.88
CA THR A 74 -17.26 -13.43 -5.87
C THR A 74 -17.71 -12.70 -7.13
N THR A 75 -16.77 -12.52 -8.06
CA THR A 75 -17.08 -12.20 -9.45
C THR A 75 -18.08 -13.24 -9.93
N ALA A 76 -19.33 -12.80 -10.10
CA ALA A 76 -20.34 -13.56 -10.79
C ALA A 76 -19.87 -13.74 -12.24
N THR A 77 -19.38 -14.93 -12.56
CA THR A 77 -19.18 -15.40 -13.92
C THR A 77 -20.55 -15.54 -14.57
N ALA A 78 -21.00 -14.47 -15.24
CA ALA A 78 -22.07 -14.56 -16.21
C ALA A 78 -21.59 -15.43 -17.36
N GLY A 79 -22.15 -16.64 -17.46
CA GLY A 79 -21.94 -17.52 -18.60
C GLY A 79 -22.46 -16.88 -19.88
N SER A 80 -21.70 -17.02 -20.96
CA SER A 80 -22.25 -17.03 -22.31
C SER A 80 -21.44 -18.00 -23.17
N PRO A 81 -22.09 -18.86 -23.98
CA PRO A 81 -21.48 -20.04 -24.57
C PRO A 81 -20.77 -19.75 -25.90
N ALA A 82 -19.71 -20.54 -26.12
CA ALA A 82 -19.19 -21.09 -27.37
C ALA A 82 -19.48 -20.36 -28.70
N GLY A 83 -18.41 -19.90 -29.33
CA GLY A 83 -18.33 -19.58 -30.76
C GLY A 83 -16.88 -19.57 -31.24
N THR A 84 -16.40 -20.72 -31.69
CA THR A 84 -15.25 -20.99 -32.57
C THR A 84 -15.18 -19.94 -33.70
N GLN A 85 -14.08 -19.38 -34.20
CA GLN A 85 -12.83 -19.95 -34.79
C GLN A 85 -11.90 -18.77 -35.22
N PRO A 86 -10.77 -18.92 -35.94
CA PRO A 86 -9.51 -18.23 -35.63
C PRO A 86 -9.13 -17.11 -36.65
N ALA A 87 -8.09 -16.36 -36.31
CA ALA A 87 -7.33 -15.48 -37.22
C ALA A 87 -6.44 -16.33 -38.20
N PRO A 88 -5.69 -15.78 -39.18
CA PRO A 88 -5.37 -14.35 -39.39
C PRO A 88 -5.19 -13.85 -40.86
N ALA A 89 -4.91 -12.54 -40.94
CA ALA A 89 -3.97 -11.84 -41.84
C ALA A 89 -4.34 -11.44 -43.29
N ASN A 90 -4.20 -10.12 -43.49
CA ASN A 90 -3.59 -9.38 -44.61
C ASN A 90 -4.33 -9.10 -45.93
N ALA A 91 -4.44 -7.77 -46.16
CA ALA A 91 -4.01 -7.01 -47.35
C ALA A 91 -4.88 -6.95 -48.61
N ALA A 92 -5.32 -5.72 -48.87
CA ALA A 92 -5.28 -4.96 -50.14
C ALA A 92 -6.23 -5.31 -51.30
N SER A 93 -6.77 -4.21 -51.86
CA SER A 93 -7.20 -3.98 -53.25
C SER A 93 -8.71 -4.09 -53.57
N SER A 94 -9.29 -2.93 -53.92
CA SER A 94 -10.38 -2.82 -54.92
C SER A 94 -9.81 -3.15 -56.33
N PRO A 95 -10.57 -3.48 -57.41
CA PRO A 95 -11.79 -2.78 -57.86
C PRO A 95 -12.86 -3.58 -58.67
N GLN A 96 -13.91 -2.84 -59.08
CA GLN A 96 -14.75 -2.97 -60.29
C GLN A 96 -15.97 -3.92 -60.39
N LEU A 97 -17.11 -3.25 -60.62
CA LEU A 97 -18.12 -3.40 -61.69
C LEU A 97 -18.59 -4.80 -62.16
N GLY A 98 -19.93 -4.95 -62.14
CA GLY A 98 -20.66 -5.51 -63.28
C GLY A 98 -21.49 -6.77 -62.99
N ASN A 99 -22.81 -6.61 -63.04
CA ASN A 99 -23.82 -7.48 -63.67
C ASN A 99 -25.05 -7.78 -62.78
N THR A 100 -26.14 -7.09 -63.12
CA THR A 100 -27.52 -7.53 -62.93
C THR A 100 -27.84 -8.73 -63.81
N PRO A 101 -28.70 -9.65 -63.35
CA PRO A 101 -30.05 -9.70 -63.91
C PRO A 101 -31.17 -9.90 -62.86
N SER A 102 -32.28 -9.19 -63.05
CA SER A 102 -33.59 -9.41 -62.38
C SER A 102 -34.39 -10.54 -63.08
N PRO A 103 -35.63 -10.89 -62.65
CA PRO A 103 -36.11 -11.45 -61.37
C PRO A 103 -36.94 -12.76 -61.61
N PRO A 104 -37.54 -13.36 -60.56
CA PRO A 104 -39.00 -13.53 -60.63
C PRO A 104 -39.72 -13.20 -59.30
N PRO A 105 -41.07 -13.05 -59.33
CA PRO A 105 -41.84 -12.33 -58.32
C PRO A 105 -42.30 -13.26 -57.20
N VAL A 106 -42.23 -12.81 -55.94
CA VAL A 106 -42.98 -13.46 -54.87
C VAL A 106 -43.45 -12.40 -53.86
N THR A 107 -44.72 -12.04 -54.03
CA THR A 107 -45.76 -11.94 -53.01
C THR A 107 -45.42 -11.16 -51.73
N ALA A 108 -46.09 -10.01 -51.61
CA ALA A 108 -46.36 -9.34 -50.36
C ALA A 108 -46.94 -10.31 -49.31
N ALA A 109 -46.17 -10.59 -48.27
CA ALA A 109 -46.71 -10.95 -46.98
C ALA A 109 -46.26 -9.88 -45.99
N MET A 110 -47.16 -8.91 -45.75
CA MET A 110 -47.14 -8.09 -44.55
C MET A 110 -47.26 -9.05 -43.35
N GLN A 111 -46.13 -9.51 -42.82
CA GLN A 111 -46.06 -9.96 -41.44
C GLN A 111 -45.67 -8.76 -40.60
N SER A 112 -46.70 -8.06 -40.15
CA SER A 112 -46.63 -7.15 -39.01
C SER A 112 -46.02 -7.90 -37.84
N ALA A 113 -44.72 -7.70 -37.62
CA ALA A 113 -44.12 -8.06 -36.35
C ALA A 113 -44.88 -7.29 -35.25
N PRO A 114 -45.39 -7.95 -34.20
CA PRO A 114 -45.97 -7.22 -33.09
C PRO A 114 -44.86 -6.35 -32.50
N ALA A 115 -45.10 -5.05 -32.43
CA ALA A 115 -44.24 -4.12 -31.72
C ALA A 115 -44.04 -4.68 -30.30
N THR A 116 -42.82 -5.11 -30.01
CA THR A 116 -42.41 -5.50 -28.66
C THR A 116 -42.62 -4.28 -27.79
N ALA A 117 -43.67 -4.31 -26.96
CA ALA A 117 -43.91 -3.27 -25.98
C ALA A 117 -42.63 -3.09 -25.14
N PRO A 118 -42.14 -1.86 -24.93
CA PRO A 118 -40.94 -1.63 -24.14
C PRO A 118 -41.12 -2.28 -22.77
N THR A 119 -40.16 -3.10 -22.38
CA THR A 119 -40.13 -3.73 -21.05
C THR A 119 -40.20 -2.61 -19.99
N PRO A 120 -41.10 -2.70 -19.00
CA PRO A 120 -41.21 -1.66 -17.99
C PRO A 120 -39.89 -1.55 -17.21
N LEU A 121 -39.36 -0.33 -17.10
CA LEU A 121 -38.16 -0.01 -16.31
C LEU A 121 -38.33 -0.49 -14.87
N SER A 122 -37.25 -0.96 -14.25
CA SER A 122 -37.24 -1.28 -12.82
C SER A 122 -37.48 -0.03 -11.96
N GLU A 123 -37.94 -0.19 -10.71
CA GLU A 123 -38.23 0.95 -9.83
C GLU A 123 -37.00 1.84 -9.58
N GLN A 124 -35.80 1.25 -9.52
CA GLN A 124 -34.55 1.99 -9.37
C GLN A 124 -34.23 2.80 -10.64
N GLU A 125 -34.45 2.24 -11.83
CA GLU A 125 -34.24 2.96 -13.09
C GLU A 125 -35.26 4.10 -13.25
N GLN A 126 -36.52 3.88 -12.85
CA GLN A 126 -37.54 4.93 -12.85
C GLN A 126 -37.15 6.09 -11.93
N LEU A 127 -36.67 5.81 -10.72
CA LEU A 127 -36.20 6.83 -9.79
C LEU A 127 -34.97 7.57 -10.34
N HIS A 128 -34.03 6.87 -10.98
CA HIS A 128 -32.88 7.50 -11.62
C HIS A 128 -33.28 8.47 -12.73
N VAL A 129 -34.18 8.05 -13.63
CA VAL A 129 -34.70 8.92 -14.71
C VAL A 129 -35.47 10.10 -14.13
N PHE A 130 -36.22 9.89 -13.05
CA PHE A 130 -36.93 10.96 -12.35
C PHE A 130 -35.96 11.97 -11.74
N GLU A 131 -34.96 11.51 -11.00
CA GLU A 131 -33.94 12.35 -10.37
C GLU A 131 -33.19 13.18 -11.42
N GLU A 132 -32.79 12.57 -12.53
CA GLU A 132 -32.12 13.26 -13.63
C GLU A 132 -32.98 14.37 -14.23
N LYS A 133 -34.30 14.15 -14.34
CA LYS A 133 -35.23 15.12 -14.94
C LYS A 133 -35.58 16.27 -14.00
N TYR A 134 -35.88 15.98 -12.74
CA TYR A 134 -36.46 16.96 -11.80
C TYR A 134 -35.45 17.51 -10.80
N PHE A 135 -34.35 16.78 -10.53
CA PHE A 135 -33.29 17.19 -9.60
C PHE A 135 -31.90 16.99 -10.23
N PRO A 136 -31.61 17.63 -11.38
CA PRO A 136 -30.40 17.35 -12.19
C PRO A 136 -29.08 17.61 -11.44
N GLU A 137 -29.05 18.59 -10.54
CA GLU A 137 -27.86 18.89 -9.74
C GLU A 137 -27.58 17.77 -8.72
N LEU A 138 -28.61 17.31 -8.00
CA LEU A 138 -28.47 16.19 -7.06
C LEU A 138 -27.98 14.92 -7.77
N TYR A 139 -28.59 14.61 -8.92
CA TYR A 139 -28.18 13.49 -9.77
C TYR A 139 -26.70 13.60 -10.16
N THR A 140 -26.28 14.76 -10.67
CA THR A 140 -24.91 15.04 -11.09
C THR A 140 -23.92 14.86 -9.93
N GLN A 141 -24.23 15.46 -8.77
CA GLN A 141 -23.36 15.36 -7.59
C GLN A 141 -23.26 13.92 -7.07
N ARG A 142 -24.35 13.16 -7.04
CA ARG A 142 -24.35 11.76 -6.61
C ARG A 142 -23.57 10.86 -7.57
N ARG A 143 -23.70 11.09 -8.89
CA ARG A 143 -22.90 10.36 -9.89
C ARG A 143 -21.41 10.61 -9.70
N TYR A 144 -21.01 11.86 -9.48
CA TYR A 144 -19.62 12.17 -9.19
C TYR A 144 -19.13 11.58 -7.87
N LEU A 145 -19.94 11.64 -6.81
CA LEU A 145 -19.63 11.01 -5.53
C LEU A 145 -19.39 9.50 -5.68
N TYR A 146 -20.25 8.82 -6.44
CA TYR A 146 -20.08 7.39 -6.74
C TYR A 146 -18.78 7.12 -7.53
N GLN A 147 -18.46 7.96 -8.51
CA GLN A 147 -17.20 7.85 -9.24
C GLN A 147 -15.99 8.07 -8.32
N ASP A 148 -16.04 9.04 -7.42
CA ASP A 148 -14.98 9.30 -6.44
C ASP A 148 -14.80 8.09 -5.49
N ILE A 149 -15.89 7.46 -5.03
CA ILE A 149 -15.85 6.22 -4.25
C ILE A 149 -15.16 5.09 -5.03
N LYS A 150 -15.52 4.89 -6.29
CA LYS A 150 -14.90 3.86 -7.15
C LYS A 150 -13.41 4.12 -7.39
N ASN A 151 -13.03 5.39 -7.56
CA ASN A 151 -11.62 5.77 -7.70
C ASN A 151 -10.84 5.48 -6.41
N LEU A 152 -11.40 5.76 -5.22
CA LEU A 152 -10.77 5.44 -3.94
C LEU A 152 -10.63 3.94 -3.72
N GLU A 153 -11.65 3.14 -4.08
CA GLU A 153 -11.60 1.67 -4.03
C GLU A 153 -10.46 1.13 -4.92
N ALA A 154 -10.34 1.63 -6.15
CA ALA A 154 -9.27 1.27 -7.06
C ALA A 154 -7.88 1.69 -6.53
N GLN A 155 -7.77 2.89 -5.95
CA GLN A 155 -6.53 3.38 -5.34
C GLN A 155 -6.11 2.50 -4.16
N ALA A 156 -7.03 2.17 -3.25
CA ALA A 156 -6.78 1.30 -2.10
C ALA A 156 -6.31 -0.10 -2.53
N ASN A 157 -6.95 -0.67 -3.55
CA ASN A 157 -6.54 -1.96 -4.12
C ASN A 157 -5.13 -1.90 -4.71
N ARG A 158 -4.80 -0.81 -5.43
CA ARG A 158 -3.46 -0.61 -5.98
C ARG A 158 -2.40 -0.50 -4.87
N ILE A 159 -2.67 0.27 -3.82
CA ILE A 159 -1.77 0.39 -2.67
C ILE A 159 -1.52 -0.97 -2.02
N SER A 160 -2.56 -1.80 -1.87
CA SER A 160 -2.45 -3.16 -1.32
C SER A 160 -1.54 -4.06 -2.16
N ILE A 161 -1.71 -4.06 -3.49
CA ILE A 161 -0.84 -4.80 -4.41
C ILE A 161 0.61 -4.31 -4.29
N LEU A 162 0.82 -2.99 -4.33
CA LEU A 162 2.15 -2.40 -4.20
C LEU A 162 2.81 -2.74 -2.85
N ALA A 163 2.05 -2.87 -1.76
CA ALA A 163 2.59 -3.23 -0.44
C ALA A 163 3.12 -4.67 -0.37
N GLN A 164 2.64 -5.54 -1.26
CA GLN A 164 3.18 -6.89 -1.44
C GLN A 164 4.48 -6.86 -2.24
N GLU A 165 4.54 -6.04 -3.28
CA GLU A 165 5.70 -5.93 -4.16
C GLU A 165 6.84 -5.09 -3.58
N ALA A 166 6.54 -4.09 -2.75
CA ALA A 166 7.49 -3.17 -2.13
C ALA A 166 7.50 -3.32 -0.60
N PRO A 167 7.96 -4.48 -0.07
CA PRO A 167 7.87 -4.79 1.35
C PRO A 167 8.62 -3.78 2.24
N LYS A 168 9.68 -3.14 1.70
CA LYS A 168 10.46 -2.12 2.39
C LYS A 168 9.71 -0.80 2.56
N GLN A 169 8.65 -0.56 1.78
CA GLN A 169 7.82 0.64 1.80
C GLN A 169 6.45 0.40 2.45
N ARG A 170 6.24 -0.75 3.10
CA ARG A 170 4.94 -1.09 3.71
C ARG A 170 4.45 -0.05 4.71
N ALA A 171 5.35 0.62 5.43
CA ALA A 171 4.96 1.68 6.36
C ALA A 171 4.32 2.87 5.61
N LEU A 172 5.01 3.38 4.59
CA LEU A 172 4.49 4.45 3.72
C LEU A 172 3.16 4.06 3.07
N LEU A 173 3.13 2.88 2.45
CA LEU A 173 1.95 2.39 1.74
C LEU A 173 0.78 2.17 2.69
N ARG A 174 1.02 1.76 3.93
CA ARG A 174 -0.01 1.66 4.95
C ARG A 174 -0.60 3.02 5.31
N GLU A 175 0.23 4.04 5.52
CA GLU A 175 -0.27 5.39 5.84
C GLU A 175 -1.12 5.96 4.69
N LEU A 176 -0.71 5.75 3.45
CA LEU A 176 -1.50 6.12 2.27
C LEU A 176 -2.82 5.32 2.19
N TYR A 177 -2.77 4.02 2.49
CA TYR A 177 -3.95 3.15 2.51
C TYR A 177 -4.96 3.62 3.56
N ASP A 178 -4.50 3.86 4.79
CA ASP A 178 -5.33 4.28 5.91
C ASP A 178 -5.98 5.66 5.60
N SER A 179 -5.24 6.59 4.99
CA SER A 179 -5.78 7.86 4.47
C SER A 179 -6.87 7.64 3.41
N THR A 180 -6.60 6.80 2.41
CA THR A 180 -7.53 6.48 1.31
C THR A 180 -8.83 5.85 1.86
N LEU A 181 -8.69 4.91 2.79
CA LEU A 181 -9.81 4.18 3.39
C LEU A 181 -10.68 5.08 4.28
N GLY A 182 -10.06 5.99 5.04
CA GLY A 182 -10.79 6.99 5.82
C GLY A 182 -11.68 7.86 4.96
N SER A 183 -11.17 8.33 3.81
CA SER A 183 -11.98 9.08 2.84
C SER A 183 -13.05 8.23 2.18
N TYR A 184 -12.74 6.98 1.82
CA TYR A 184 -13.71 6.05 1.24
C TYR A 184 -14.93 5.88 2.16
N HIS A 185 -14.71 5.61 3.45
CA HIS A 185 -15.80 5.43 4.41
C HIS A 185 -16.65 6.70 4.58
N LYS A 186 -16.01 7.88 4.60
CA LYS A 186 -16.74 9.17 4.67
C LYS A 186 -17.64 9.36 3.45
N LEU A 187 -17.10 9.18 2.23
CA LEU A 187 -17.89 9.32 1.00
C LEU A 187 -19.00 8.27 0.89
N GLN A 188 -18.70 7.03 1.24
CA GLN A 188 -19.66 5.92 1.20
C GLN A 188 -20.83 6.14 2.17
N ALA A 189 -20.54 6.60 3.40
CA ALA A 189 -21.57 6.92 4.39
C ALA A 189 -22.48 8.05 3.88
N HIS A 190 -21.90 9.10 3.28
CA HIS A 190 -22.66 10.20 2.69
C HIS A 190 -23.52 9.75 1.50
N TYR A 191 -22.96 8.92 0.61
CA TYR A 191 -23.70 8.34 -0.51
C TYR A 191 -24.89 7.50 -0.04
N GLN A 192 -24.70 6.66 0.99
CA GLN A 192 -25.77 5.85 1.57
C GLN A 192 -26.86 6.71 2.24
N ALA A 193 -26.47 7.81 2.91
CA ALA A 193 -27.42 8.74 3.52
C ALA A 193 -28.26 9.46 2.46
N ALA A 194 -27.63 9.98 1.40
CA ALA A 194 -28.34 10.61 0.27
C ALA A 194 -29.28 9.61 -0.43
N ASN A 195 -28.82 8.38 -0.66
CA ASN A 195 -29.65 7.34 -1.27
C ASN A 195 -30.88 7.00 -0.42
N ARG A 196 -30.73 6.96 0.92
CA ARG A 196 -31.85 6.71 1.82
C ARG A 196 -32.91 7.81 1.73
N GLN A 197 -32.50 9.07 1.76
CA GLN A 197 -33.40 10.22 1.63
C GLN A 197 -34.15 10.19 0.29
N LEU A 198 -33.48 9.81 -0.80
CA LEU A 198 -34.12 9.69 -2.10
C LEU A 198 -35.12 8.53 -2.15
N MET A 199 -34.83 7.39 -1.50
CA MET A 199 -35.77 6.27 -1.41
C MET A 199 -37.00 6.64 -0.57
N GLU A 200 -36.81 7.35 0.56
CA GLU A 200 -37.91 7.87 1.38
C GLU A 200 -38.81 8.79 0.55
N PHE A 201 -38.21 9.73 -0.20
CA PHE A 201 -38.94 10.56 -1.15
C PHE A 201 -39.71 9.73 -2.18
N TRP A 202 -39.06 8.74 -2.80
CA TRP A 202 -39.66 7.93 -3.85
C TRP A 202 -40.90 7.16 -3.37
N VAL A 203 -40.83 6.61 -2.15
CA VAL A 203 -41.98 5.95 -1.52
C VAL A 203 -43.13 6.96 -1.38
N HIS A 204 -42.87 8.14 -0.81
CA HIS A 204 -43.91 9.17 -0.65
C HIS A 204 -44.49 9.65 -1.98
N TYR A 205 -43.64 9.83 -3.00
CA TYR A 205 -44.05 10.21 -4.35
C TYR A 205 -44.96 9.17 -5.00
N ARG A 206 -44.69 7.87 -4.77
CA ARG A 206 -45.44 6.75 -5.39
C ARG A 206 -46.72 6.41 -4.64
N THR A 207 -46.75 6.56 -3.32
CA THR A 207 -47.91 6.17 -2.49
C THR A 207 -48.81 7.33 -2.10
N GLY A 208 -48.34 8.57 -2.23
CA GLY A 208 -49.03 9.79 -1.80
C GLY A 208 -49.32 10.76 -2.93
N ASP A 209 -49.37 12.04 -2.61
CA ASP A 209 -49.51 13.14 -3.56
C ASP A 209 -48.13 13.47 -4.18
N PRO A 210 -47.92 13.24 -5.49
CA PRO A 210 -46.65 13.47 -6.17
C PRO A 210 -46.18 14.92 -6.15
N ASP A 211 -47.10 15.88 -6.26
CA ASP A 211 -46.77 17.31 -6.31
C ASP A 211 -46.32 17.77 -4.92
N TYR A 212 -47.06 17.37 -3.88
CA TYR A 212 -46.69 17.65 -2.51
C TYR A 212 -45.34 17.03 -2.12
N ALA A 213 -45.07 15.77 -2.53
CA ALA A 213 -43.82 15.09 -2.26
C ALA A 213 -42.64 15.80 -2.94
N THR A 214 -42.81 16.21 -4.20
CA THR A 214 -41.80 16.95 -4.98
C THR A 214 -41.46 18.28 -4.32
N THR A 215 -42.46 19.11 -4.01
CA THR A 215 -42.26 20.43 -3.39
C THR A 215 -41.59 20.32 -2.01
N ARG A 216 -41.92 19.29 -1.23
CA ARG A 216 -41.28 19.06 0.08
C ARG A 216 -39.84 18.58 -0.03
N PHE A 217 -39.52 17.83 -1.08
CA PHE A 217 -38.19 17.26 -1.27
C PHE A 217 -37.21 18.24 -1.92
N GLU A 218 -37.67 19.20 -2.71
CA GLU A 218 -36.82 20.22 -3.35
C GLU A 218 -35.77 20.86 -2.43
N PRO A 219 -36.11 21.44 -1.25
CA PRO A 219 -35.10 21.99 -0.34
C PRO A 219 -34.16 20.94 0.27
N VAL A 220 -34.60 19.67 0.34
CA VAL A 220 -33.77 18.55 0.78
C VAL A 220 -32.77 18.18 -0.32
N ALA A 221 -33.23 18.12 -1.57
CA ALA A 221 -32.40 17.83 -2.73
C ALA A 221 -31.29 18.87 -2.91
N GLU A 222 -31.62 20.17 -2.80
CA GLU A 222 -30.64 21.26 -2.83
C GLU A 222 -29.60 21.12 -1.72
N ARG A 223 -30.04 20.84 -0.49
CA ARG A 223 -29.14 20.63 0.65
C ARG A 223 -28.23 19.41 0.45
N LEU A 224 -28.78 18.31 -0.05
CA LEU A 224 -28.01 17.09 -0.33
C LEU A 224 -26.98 17.31 -1.43
N ALA A 225 -27.32 18.07 -2.47
CA ALA A 225 -26.39 18.46 -3.53
C ALA A 225 -25.24 19.31 -2.96
N ALA A 226 -25.55 20.35 -2.18
CA ALA A 226 -24.57 21.23 -1.56
C ALA A 226 -23.64 20.47 -0.59
N LEU A 227 -24.19 19.62 0.28
CA LEU A 227 -23.39 18.78 1.19
C LEU A 227 -22.51 17.79 0.43
N THR A 228 -23.01 17.22 -0.67
CA THR A 228 -22.21 16.32 -1.51
C THR A 228 -21.05 17.06 -2.17
N GLN A 229 -21.29 18.28 -2.64
CA GLN A 229 -20.25 19.12 -3.19
C GLN A 229 -19.18 19.47 -2.13
N ASP A 230 -19.58 19.83 -0.91
CA ASP A 230 -18.67 20.15 0.20
C ASP A 230 -17.82 18.94 0.59
N VAL A 231 -18.44 17.77 0.79
CA VAL A 231 -17.74 16.53 1.10
C VAL A 231 -16.78 16.10 -0.02
N ARG A 232 -17.08 16.47 -1.28
CA ARG A 232 -16.16 16.25 -2.41
C ARG A 232 -15.03 17.28 -2.44
N ALA A 233 -15.22 18.50 -1.94
CA ALA A 233 -14.17 19.51 -1.85
C ALA A 233 -13.02 19.07 -0.92
N ASP A 234 -13.32 18.27 0.12
CA ASP A 234 -12.32 17.61 0.98
C ASP A 234 -11.30 16.75 0.21
N ARG A 235 -11.58 16.41 -1.05
CA ARG A 235 -10.63 15.72 -1.94
C ARG A 235 -9.30 16.47 -2.05
N VAL A 236 -9.34 17.80 -2.09
CA VAL A 236 -8.12 18.63 -2.16
C VAL A 236 -7.29 18.46 -0.89
N ASP A 237 -7.93 18.52 0.28
CA ASP A 237 -7.27 18.33 1.57
C ASP A 237 -6.73 16.91 1.76
N ARG A 238 -7.44 15.91 1.24
CA ARG A 238 -6.94 14.53 1.17
C ARG A 238 -5.69 14.44 0.30
N GLN A 239 -5.71 14.97 -0.92
CA GLN A 239 -4.56 14.95 -1.80
C GLN A 239 -3.37 15.69 -1.18
N ALA A 240 -3.61 16.82 -0.50
CA ALA A 240 -2.57 17.54 0.24
C ALA A 240 -1.96 16.67 1.35
N ARG A 241 -2.78 15.95 2.13
CA ARG A 241 -2.31 15.01 3.16
C ARG A 241 -1.49 13.86 2.59
N GLU A 242 -1.99 13.22 1.54
CA GLU A 242 -1.28 12.11 0.88
C GLU A 242 0.06 12.58 0.28
N THR A 243 0.10 13.78 -0.30
CA THR A 243 1.35 14.40 -0.78
C THR A 243 2.31 14.74 0.37
N ALA A 244 1.81 15.22 1.51
CA ALA A 244 2.63 15.49 2.69
C ALA A 244 3.27 14.21 3.26
N ILE A 245 2.51 13.10 3.29
CA ILE A 245 3.03 11.78 3.66
C ILE A 245 4.19 11.40 2.73
N LEU A 246 4.00 11.47 1.41
CA LEU A 246 5.06 11.18 0.45
C LEU A 246 6.29 12.08 0.64
N GLN A 247 6.08 13.39 0.82
CA GLN A 247 7.16 14.35 1.03
C GLN A 247 7.99 13.99 2.26
N GLN A 248 7.38 13.66 3.38
CA GLN A 248 8.08 13.27 4.60
C GLN A 248 8.99 12.05 4.37
N TYR A 249 8.52 11.06 3.61
CA TYR A 249 9.30 9.88 3.28
C TYR A 249 10.45 10.18 2.31
N LEU A 250 10.22 11.03 1.29
CA LEU A 250 11.26 11.48 0.36
C LEU A 250 12.36 12.27 1.10
N GLU A 251 11.99 13.19 1.98
CA GLU A 251 12.95 13.96 2.79
C GLU A 251 13.74 13.08 3.76
N ARG A 252 13.10 12.07 4.36
CA ARG A 252 13.80 11.07 5.18
C ARG A 252 14.82 10.29 4.34
N ALA A 253 14.45 9.87 3.13
CA ALA A 253 15.35 9.18 2.24
C ALA A 253 16.51 10.07 1.75
N THR A 254 16.26 11.35 1.44
CA THR A 254 17.31 12.34 1.15
C THR A 254 18.35 12.41 2.28
N ARG A 255 17.90 12.50 3.54
CA ARG A 255 18.81 12.50 4.69
C ARG A 255 19.60 11.21 4.82
N LEU A 256 18.98 10.06 4.51
CA LEU A 256 19.68 8.78 4.46
C LEU A 256 20.74 8.73 3.35
N PHE A 257 20.49 9.37 2.21
CA PHE A 257 21.48 9.48 1.12
C PHE A 257 22.65 10.39 1.46
N GLN A 258 22.45 11.40 2.28
CA GLN A 258 23.53 12.31 2.67
C GLN A 258 24.35 11.76 3.86
N SER A 259 23.79 10.83 4.64
CA SER A 259 24.51 10.21 5.76
C SER A 259 25.50 9.14 5.27
N GLN A 260 26.76 9.26 5.67
CA GLN A 260 27.76 8.20 5.48
C GLN A 260 27.63 7.06 6.52
N HIS A 261 26.91 7.31 7.61
CA HIS A 261 26.82 6.39 8.74
C HIS A 261 25.61 5.47 8.59
N ILE A 262 25.78 4.19 8.99
CA ILE A 262 24.67 3.25 9.17
C ILE A 262 23.92 3.66 10.44
N PRO A 263 22.64 4.05 10.37
CA PRO A 263 21.87 4.37 11.56
C PRO A 263 21.82 3.16 12.50
N ALA A 264 21.97 3.40 13.80
CA ALA A 264 21.99 2.34 14.81
C ALA A 264 20.74 1.44 14.74
N TYR A 265 19.58 2.00 14.38
CA TYR A 265 18.34 1.23 14.23
C TYR A 265 18.32 0.30 13.01
N LEU A 266 19.21 0.49 12.03
CA LEU A 266 19.38 -0.37 10.84
C LEU A 266 20.55 -1.34 10.97
N ALA A 267 21.50 -1.09 11.86
CA ALA A 267 22.64 -1.98 12.08
C ALA A 267 22.17 -3.41 12.36
N GLY A 268 22.71 -4.39 11.62
CA GLY A 268 22.34 -5.81 11.71
C GLY A 268 20.92 -6.17 11.22
N LYS A 269 20.11 -5.21 10.75
CA LYS A 269 18.71 -5.43 10.30
C LYS A 269 18.49 -5.18 8.81
N ILE A 270 19.53 -4.76 8.08
CA ILE A 270 19.45 -4.50 6.65
C ILE A 270 19.36 -5.83 5.92
N THR A 271 18.15 -6.22 5.51
CA THR A 271 17.96 -7.33 4.60
C THR A 271 18.09 -6.87 3.15
N SER A 272 18.67 -7.73 2.31
CA SER A 272 18.76 -7.49 0.87
C SER A 272 17.39 -7.42 0.21
N TYR A 273 17.33 -6.73 -0.91
CA TYR A 273 16.17 -6.80 -1.81
C TYR A 273 16.08 -8.19 -2.44
N SER A 274 14.85 -8.68 -2.64
CA SER A 274 14.62 -9.92 -3.38
C SER A 274 15.09 -9.76 -4.83
N THR A 275 15.48 -10.86 -5.49
CA THR A 275 15.94 -10.82 -6.89
C THR A 275 14.90 -10.18 -7.81
N ARG A 276 13.62 -10.56 -7.66
CA ARG A 276 12.50 -9.99 -8.43
C ARG A 276 12.38 -8.48 -8.23
N ASN A 277 12.42 -8.00 -6.98
CA ASN A 277 12.29 -6.57 -6.70
C ASN A 277 13.50 -5.79 -7.24
N ARG A 278 14.70 -6.36 -7.12
CA ARG A 278 15.91 -5.76 -7.65
C ARG A 278 15.80 -5.59 -9.18
N GLN A 279 15.45 -6.64 -9.91
CA GLN A 279 15.29 -6.61 -11.37
C GLN A 279 14.30 -5.53 -11.80
N ARG A 280 13.12 -5.49 -11.18
CA ARG A 280 12.10 -4.47 -11.47
C ARG A 280 12.62 -3.04 -11.25
N LEU A 281 13.34 -2.81 -10.15
CA LEU A 281 13.88 -1.49 -9.85
C LEU A 281 15.01 -1.11 -10.83
N GLN A 282 15.84 -2.06 -11.23
CA GLN A 282 16.88 -1.85 -12.25
C GLN A 282 16.26 -1.55 -13.63
N GLU A 283 15.22 -2.27 -14.03
CA GLU A 283 14.46 -1.99 -15.26
C GLU A 283 13.80 -0.60 -15.25
N TRP A 284 13.45 -0.09 -14.06
CA TRP A 284 12.98 1.29 -13.95
C TRP A 284 14.15 2.29 -14.08
N VAL A 285 15.28 2.05 -13.41
CA VAL A 285 16.48 2.90 -13.49
C VAL A 285 17.01 3.02 -14.93
N SER A 286 17.08 1.90 -15.65
CA SER A 286 17.57 1.87 -17.03
C SER A 286 16.68 2.69 -17.96
N ARG A 287 15.35 2.68 -17.75
CA ARG A 287 14.40 3.54 -18.47
C ARG A 287 14.56 5.02 -18.15
N GLN A 288 15.09 5.38 -16.98
CA GLN A 288 15.42 6.76 -16.63
C GLN A 288 16.79 7.20 -17.17
N ALA A 289 17.44 6.40 -18.04
CA ALA A 289 18.73 6.68 -18.67
C ALA A 289 19.89 6.91 -17.68
N SER A 290 19.85 6.28 -16.51
CA SER A 290 20.89 6.41 -15.48
C SER A 290 21.86 5.22 -15.48
N ASN A 291 22.83 5.23 -16.38
CA ASN A 291 23.86 4.18 -16.48
C ASN A 291 24.71 4.03 -15.20
N ASP A 292 24.95 5.13 -14.48
CA ASP A 292 25.81 5.16 -13.27
C ASP A 292 25.25 4.32 -12.11
N MET A 293 23.93 4.28 -11.95
CA MET A 293 23.28 3.50 -10.89
C MET A 293 23.40 1.99 -11.15
N ASP A 294 23.21 1.55 -12.40
CA ASP A 294 23.31 0.13 -12.77
C ASP A 294 24.74 -0.39 -12.58
N GLU A 295 25.74 0.36 -13.05
CA GLU A 295 27.17 0.03 -12.88
C GLU A 295 27.54 -0.10 -11.39
N ARG A 296 27.04 0.81 -10.55
CA ARG A 296 27.33 0.79 -9.11
C ARG A 296 26.62 -0.35 -8.40
N LEU A 297 25.38 -0.67 -8.76
CA LEU A 297 24.68 -1.83 -8.22
C LEU A 297 25.41 -3.13 -8.61
N GLU A 298 25.91 -3.23 -9.84
CA GLU A 298 26.72 -4.37 -10.26
C GLU A 298 28.04 -4.45 -9.48
N THR A 299 28.75 -3.33 -9.34
CA THR A 299 29.99 -3.24 -8.54
C THR A 299 29.77 -3.72 -7.11
N LEU A 300 28.69 -3.27 -6.46
CA LEU A 300 28.33 -3.72 -5.11
C LEU A 300 28.06 -5.24 -5.07
N GLN A 301 27.41 -5.81 -6.08
CA GLN A 301 27.20 -7.25 -6.15
C GLN A 301 28.52 -8.03 -6.34
N GLN A 302 29.43 -7.54 -7.18
CA GLN A 302 30.73 -8.16 -7.40
C GLN A 302 31.57 -8.11 -6.11
N GLN A 303 31.64 -6.95 -5.45
CA GLN A 303 32.29 -6.79 -4.14
C GLN A 303 31.72 -7.76 -3.11
N ARG A 304 30.39 -7.91 -3.04
CA ARG A 304 29.74 -8.84 -2.10
C ARG A 304 30.20 -10.28 -2.29
N ARG A 305 30.30 -10.74 -3.54
CA ARG A 305 30.80 -12.10 -3.83
C ARG A 305 32.22 -12.28 -3.31
N GLN A 306 33.10 -11.30 -3.55
CA GLN A 306 34.47 -11.32 -3.04
C GLN A 306 34.52 -11.29 -1.50
N ILE A 307 33.67 -10.47 -0.87
CA ILE A 307 33.52 -10.39 0.59
C ILE A 307 33.15 -11.75 1.19
N LEU A 308 32.12 -12.40 0.65
CA LEU A 308 31.67 -13.70 1.14
C LEU A 308 32.73 -14.80 0.95
N THR A 309 33.44 -14.79 -0.17
CA THR A 309 34.57 -15.70 -0.41
C THR A 309 35.68 -15.49 0.63
N GLY A 310 36.08 -14.23 0.88
CA GLY A 310 37.09 -13.91 1.89
C GLY A 310 36.69 -14.33 3.30
N ILE A 311 35.43 -14.09 3.68
CA ILE A 311 34.88 -14.55 4.98
C ILE A 311 34.94 -16.08 5.10
N SER A 312 34.57 -16.81 4.04
CA SER A 312 34.61 -18.27 4.02
C SER A 312 36.04 -18.80 4.21
N GLN A 313 37.00 -18.24 3.46
CA GLN A 313 38.42 -18.60 3.55
C GLN A 313 39.00 -18.31 4.93
N LEU A 314 38.71 -17.14 5.52
CA LEU A 314 39.15 -16.81 6.89
C LEU A 314 38.62 -17.81 7.91
N ARG A 315 37.35 -18.19 7.82
CA ARG A 315 36.76 -19.21 8.71
C ARG A 315 37.45 -20.56 8.56
N GLN A 316 37.79 -20.97 7.33
CA GLN A 316 38.55 -22.19 7.08
C GLN A 316 39.95 -22.12 7.71
N TYR A 317 40.68 -21.01 7.54
CA TYR A 317 41.99 -20.82 8.16
C TYR A 317 41.92 -20.81 9.69
N MET A 318 40.88 -20.23 10.29
CA MET A 318 40.67 -20.25 11.75
C MET A 318 40.44 -21.66 12.32
N GLN A 319 39.95 -22.60 11.50
CA GLN A 319 39.80 -24.01 11.87
C GLN A 319 41.13 -24.76 11.72
N GLN A 320 41.87 -24.50 10.64
CA GLN A 320 43.12 -25.16 10.32
C GLN A 320 44.31 -24.66 11.17
N LEU A 321 44.31 -23.38 11.57
CA LEU A 321 45.42 -22.71 12.25
C LEU A 321 44.94 -22.01 13.54
N PRO A 322 44.67 -22.75 14.62
CA PRO A 322 44.14 -22.20 15.87
C PRO A 322 45.03 -21.11 16.49
N VAL A 323 46.35 -21.21 16.29
CA VAL A 323 47.34 -20.24 16.79
C VAL A 323 47.11 -18.84 16.21
N LEU A 324 46.60 -18.74 14.98
CA LEU A 324 46.35 -17.45 14.32
C LEU A 324 44.95 -16.89 14.62
N ARG A 325 44.12 -17.61 15.39
CA ARG A 325 42.71 -17.26 15.61
C ARG A 325 42.49 -15.81 16.06
N PRO A 326 43.20 -15.26 17.08
CA PRO A 326 42.95 -13.89 17.53
C PRO A 326 43.15 -12.83 16.44
N ARG A 327 44.17 -13.01 15.60
CA ARG A 327 44.46 -12.13 14.45
C ARG A 327 43.39 -12.29 13.37
N LEU A 328 43.07 -13.53 13.01
CA LEU A 328 42.05 -13.83 12.01
C LEU A 328 40.65 -13.35 12.42
N GLU A 329 40.31 -13.34 13.72
CA GLU A 329 39.06 -12.78 14.24
C GLU A 329 38.97 -11.26 14.03
N GLN A 330 40.08 -10.54 14.20
CA GLN A 330 40.12 -9.11 13.89
C GLN A 330 39.94 -8.85 12.39
N THR A 331 40.60 -9.61 11.53
CA THR A 331 40.40 -9.54 10.08
C THR A 331 38.95 -9.87 9.73
N LEU A 332 38.40 -10.96 10.26
CA LEU A 332 37.00 -11.36 10.05
C LEU A 332 36.01 -10.26 10.45
N ARG A 333 36.27 -9.52 11.54
CA ARG A 333 35.47 -8.34 11.91
C ARG A 333 35.48 -7.25 10.84
N GLN A 334 36.62 -6.97 10.21
CA GLN A 334 36.71 -5.99 9.10
C GLN A 334 35.94 -6.47 7.86
N TRP A 335 36.03 -7.75 7.51
CA TRP A 335 35.26 -8.31 6.39
C TRP A 335 33.75 -8.30 6.66
N ASN A 336 33.30 -8.57 7.89
CA ASN A 336 31.90 -8.42 8.26
C ASN A 336 31.44 -6.96 8.19
N ALA A 337 32.27 -6.00 8.64
CA ALA A 337 31.96 -4.57 8.51
C ALA A 337 31.86 -4.13 7.03
N ALA A 338 32.72 -4.66 6.15
CA ALA A 338 32.62 -4.45 4.72
C ALA A 338 31.33 -5.04 4.12
N LEU A 339 30.93 -6.24 4.58
CA LEU A 339 29.67 -6.87 4.17
C LEU A 339 28.47 -6.01 4.56
N GLU A 340 28.45 -5.51 5.80
CA GLU A 340 27.39 -4.62 6.30
C GLU A 340 27.33 -3.31 5.50
N ALA A 341 28.49 -2.67 5.25
CA ALA A 341 28.56 -1.46 4.45
C ALA A 341 28.06 -1.69 3.02
N ASN A 342 28.41 -2.83 2.40
CA ASN A 342 27.96 -3.22 1.08
C ASN A 342 26.43 -3.43 1.03
N HIS A 343 25.86 -4.16 2.01
CA HIS A 343 24.41 -4.33 2.11
C HIS A 343 23.69 -3.00 2.34
N TYR A 344 24.25 -2.12 3.16
CA TYR A 344 23.66 -0.81 3.42
C TYR A 344 23.68 0.09 2.19
N ALA A 345 24.78 0.10 1.44
CA ALA A 345 24.89 0.85 0.20
C ALA A 345 23.82 0.39 -0.81
N GLU A 346 23.72 -0.92 -1.06
CA GLU A 346 22.67 -1.45 -1.96
C GLU A 346 21.28 -1.09 -1.46
N TYR A 347 21.02 -1.24 -0.15
CA TYR A 347 19.73 -0.88 0.44
C TYR A 347 19.39 0.58 0.19
N ARG A 348 20.31 1.52 0.43
CA ARG A 348 20.06 2.95 0.20
C ARG A 348 19.70 3.23 -1.25
N LEU A 349 20.52 2.76 -2.18
CA LEU A 349 20.31 2.96 -3.62
C LEU A 349 18.95 2.43 -4.05
N LEU A 350 18.65 1.17 -3.76
CA LEU A 350 17.38 0.55 -4.16
C LEU A 350 16.17 1.14 -3.41
N ASN A 351 16.33 1.53 -2.14
CA ASN A 351 15.26 2.19 -1.38
C ASN A 351 14.89 3.55 -1.97
N GLY A 352 15.87 4.34 -2.40
CA GLY A 352 15.58 5.61 -3.05
C GLY A 352 14.99 5.45 -4.44
N VAL A 353 15.49 4.50 -5.23
CA VAL A 353 14.90 4.15 -6.53
C VAL A 353 13.43 3.73 -6.34
N GLU A 354 13.14 2.88 -5.37
CA GLU A 354 11.78 2.43 -5.07
C GLU A 354 10.87 3.60 -4.64
N LEU A 355 11.39 4.54 -3.84
CA LEU A 355 10.65 5.75 -3.46
C LEU A 355 10.42 6.73 -4.62
N ALA A 356 11.33 6.80 -5.60
CA ALA A 356 11.13 7.60 -6.81
C ALA A 356 10.15 6.95 -7.80
N TRP A 357 10.07 5.62 -7.79
CA TRP A 357 9.17 4.81 -8.61
C TRP A 357 7.73 4.79 -8.08
N LEU A 358 7.54 4.74 -6.76
CA LEU A 358 6.23 4.59 -6.12
C LEU A 358 5.19 5.66 -6.54
N PRO A 359 5.50 6.96 -6.56
CA PRO A 359 4.53 7.99 -6.96
C PRO A 359 3.96 7.77 -8.37
N GLU A 360 4.79 7.31 -9.31
CA GLU A 360 4.36 7.01 -10.68
C GLU A 360 3.33 5.88 -10.70
N GLN A 361 3.56 4.82 -9.91
CA GLN A 361 2.64 3.69 -9.83
C GLN A 361 1.34 4.06 -9.13
N LEU A 362 1.43 4.87 -8.09
CA LEU A 362 0.27 5.35 -7.36
C LEU A 362 -0.53 6.37 -8.16
N GLN A 363 -0.04 6.83 -9.33
CA GLN A 363 -0.61 7.94 -10.11
C GLN A 363 -0.82 9.18 -9.23
N MET A 364 0.12 9.38 -8.31
CA MET A 364 0.14 10.54 -7.44
C MET A 364 1.08 11.57 -8.07
N GLU A 365 0.64 12.82 -8.11
CA GLU A 365 1.48 13.94 -8.50
C GLU A 365 1.96 14.65 -7.22
N PRO A 366 3.03 14.17 -6.56
CA PRO A 366 3.70 15.01 -5.57
C PRO A 366 4.15 16.29 -6.27
N ALA A 367 4.36 17.37 -5.52
CA ALA A 367 4.87 18.61 -6.08
C ALA A 367 6.15 18.29 -6.90
N ARG A 368 6.11 18.56 -8.22
CA ARG A 368 7.16 18.14 -9.17
C ARG A 368 8.56 18.52 -8.68
N SER A 369 8.66 19.73 -8.10
CA SER A 369 9.88 20.26 -7.51
C SER A 369 10.52 19.37 -6.42
N ILE A 370 9.71 18.67 -5.62
CA ILE A 370 10.19 17.78 -4.55
C ILE A 370 10.71 16.48 -5.15
N LEU A 371 9.95 15.87 -6.06
CA LEU A 371 10.36 14.63 -6.71
C LEU A 371 11.63 14.85 -7.57
N ASP A 372 11.72 15.96 -8.29
CA ASP A 372 12.88 16.32 -9.08
C ASP A 372 14.12 16.62 -8.22
N ARG A 373 13.92 17.28 -7.07
CA ARG A 373 14.99 17.47 -6.09
C ARG A 373 15.48 16.14 -5.55
N PHE A 374 14.55 15.26 -5.17
CA PHE A 374 14.87 13.92 -4.66
C PHE A 374 15.62 13.09 -5.71
N ARG A 375 15.14 13.06 -6.96
CA ARG A 375 15.80 12.36 -8.07
C ARG A 375 17.22 12.88 -8.32
N ARG A 376 17.40 14.20 -8.34
CA ARG A 376 18.74 14.80 -8.42
C ARG A 376 19.65 14.33 -7.30
N THR A 377 19.18 14.40 -6.04
CA THR A 377 19.96 13.89 -4.91
C THR A 377 20.26 12.41 -5.04
N LEU A 378 19.27 11.58 -5.44
CA LEU A 378 19.46 10.15 -5.64
C LEU A 378 20.63 9.89 -6.59
N PHE A 379 20.63 10.51 -7.77
CA PHE A 379 21.67 10.29 -8.79
C PHE A 379 23.01 10.94 -8.42
N THR A 380 23.01 12.11 -7.76
CA THR A 380 24.26 12.74 -7.28
C THR A 380 24.93 11.96 -6.14
N GLU A 381 24.16 11.44 -5.20
CA GLU A 381 24.67 10.72 -4.03
C GLU A 381 24.96 9.24 -4.32
N THR A 382 24.59 8.73 -5.49
CA THR A 382 24.85 7.33 -5.87
C THR A 382 26.35 7.01 -5.82
N GLY A 383 27.19 7.94 -6.28
CA GLY A 383 28.65 7.80 -6.24
C GLY A 383 29.24 7.71 -4.84
N PRO A 384 29.02 8.73 -3.99
CA PRO A 384 29.45 8.70 -2.59
C PRO A 384 29.00 7.44 -1.82
N VAL A 385 27.76 6.98 -2.01
CA VAL A 385 27.23 5.77 -1.36
C VAL A 385 28.05 4.53 -1.72
N SER A 386 28.31 4.33 -3.02
CA SER A 386 29.08 3.19 -3.52
C SER A 386 30.57 3.29 -3.13
N HIS A 387 31.14 4.50 -3.18
CA HIS A 387 32.53 4.75 -2.81
C HIS A 387 32.83 4.36 -1.35
N TYR A 388 31.95 4.70 -0.41
CA TYR A 388 32.11 4.30 1.00
C TYR A 388 32.14 2.78 1.19
N ALA A 389 31.26 2.03 0.51
CA ALA A 389 31.30 0.57 0.55
C ALA A 389 32.61 0.02 -0.04
N GLY A 390 33.11 0.63 -1.12
CA GLY A 390 34.41 0.32 -1.69
C GLY A 390 35.57 0.55 -0.73
N GLN A 391 35.59 1.66 0.01
CA GLN A 391 36.62 1.93 1.02
C GLN A 391 36.62 0.88 2.15
N MET A 392 35.44 0.49 2.64
CA MET A 392 35.31 -0.55 3.66
C MET A 392 35.78 -1.92 3.13
N PHE A 393 35.50 -2.22 1.87
CA PHE A 393 35.99 -3.41 1.20
C PHE A 393 37.52 -3.42 1.08
N GLU A 394 38.14 -2.34 0.62
CA GLU A 394 39.60 -2.25 0.53
C GLU A 394 40.26 -2.32 1.91
N LYS A 395 39.71 -1.66 2.93
CA LYS A 395 40.18 -1.80 4.32
C LYS A 395 40.15 -3.24 4.81
N ALA A 396 39.11 -4.01 4.47
CA ALA A 396 39.03 -5.43 4.80
C ALA A 396 40.10 -6.27 4.07
N ARG A 397 40.39 -5.96 2.80
CA ARG A 397 41.47 -6.60 2.04
C ARG A 397 42.85 -6.29 2.63
N GLU A 398 43.06 -5.06 3.07
CA GLU A 398 44.33 -4.61 3.63
C GLU A 398 44.59 -5.12 5.05
N ALA A 399 43.54 -5.46 5.81
CA ALA A 399 43.64 -5.98 7.17
C ALA A 399 44.43 -7.30 7.32
N TYR A 400 44.78 -7.97 6.21
CA TYR A 400 45.62 -9.17 6.20
C TYR A 400 46.96 -8.97 5.47
N ARG A 401 47.28 -7.76 5.00
CA ARG A 401 48.61 -7.54 4.39
C ARG A 401 49.67 -7.76 5.46
N PRO A 402 50.68 -8.62 5.22
CA PRO A 402 51.80 -8.76 6.13
C PRO A 402 52.41 -7.36 6.34
N GLU A 403 52.61 -6.98 7.60
CA GLU A 403 53.28 -5.71 7.92
C GLU A 403 54.59 -5.66 7.14
N LYS A 404 54.83 -4.56 6.41
CA LYS A 404 56.13 -4.35 5.79
C LYS A 404 57.18 -4.51 6.89
N PRO A 405 58.23 -5.33 6.68
CA PRO A 405 59.29 -5.45 7.66
C PRO A 405 59.78 -4.04 8.00
N GLN A 406 59.79 -3.70 9.29
CA GLN A 406 60.41 -2.47 9.77
C GLN A 406 61.91 -2.65 9.56
N ASN A 407 62.44 -1.98 8.53
CA ASN A 407 63.88 -1.92 8.27
C ASN A 407 64.58 -1.00 9.24
#